data_AF-A0A843X5U5-F1
#
_entry.id   AF-A0A843X5U5-F1
#
_cell.length_a   1.000
_cell.length_b   1.000
_cell.length_c   1.000
_cell.angle_alpha   90.00
_cell.angle_beta   90.00
_cell.angle_gamma   90.00
#
_symmetry.space_group_name_H-M   'P 1'
#
loop_
_entity.id
_entity.type
_entity.pdbx_description
1 polymer ?
#
loop_
_entity_poly.entity_id
_entity_poly.type
_entity_poly.pdbx_seq_one_letter_code
_entity_poly.pdbx_strand_id
1 'polypeptide(L)'
;TDPGALQSRHRATKKIPFLGVFCGCPAFGRAMVSREIPDISTIQIQKVRSLHGKGKGIPQSLRAFARVLSAKSLEELKEMCSEASENDGRLARRPLRSRSREIEAHCILISHIKSAIQEYNASIELLESRDTLSNATLQPRRRQMARDLLSGELRVLKSACSWLTNYCSC
;
A
#
# COMPACT_ATOMS: atom_id res chain seq x y z
N THR A 1 -61.84 -1.56 15.93
CA THR A 1 -60.90 -0.48 16.25
C THR A 1 -59.52 -0.99 15.96
N ASP A 2 -59.00 -0.58 14.81
CA ASP A 2 -57.76 -1.06 14.22
C ASP A 2 -56.69 0.02 14.46
N PRO A 3 -55.53 -0.31 15.06
CA PRO A 3 -54.39 0.56 14.98
C PRO A 3 -53.13 -0.19 14.55
N GLY A 4 -52.50 0.29 13.47
CA GLY A 4 -51.04 0.20 13.35
C GLY A 4 -50.51 -0.50 12.11
N ALA A 5 -50.86 -0.01 10.93
CA ALA A 5 -50.06 -0.22 9.73
C ALA A 5 -48.65 0.36 9.94
N LEU A 6 -47.62 -0.49 9.97
CA LEU A 6 -46.23 -0.07 9.79
C LEU A 6 -45.60 -0.87 8.65
N GLN A 7 -45.47 -0.18 7.53
CA GLN A 7 -44.88 -0.61 6.27
C GLN A 7 -43.49 -1.23 6.47
N SER A 8 -43.33 -2.47 6.00
CA SER A 8 -42.03 -3.09 5.76
C SER A 8 -41.29 -2.34 4.66
N ARG A 9 -40.35 -1.46 5.06
CA ARG A 9 -39.39 -0.84 4.14
C ARG A 9 -38.48 -1.92 3.56
N HIS A 10 -38.74 -2.34 2.33
CA HIS A 10 -37.75 -2.99 1.49
C HIS A 10 -36.57 -2.03 1.27
N ARG A 11 -35.47 -2.25 1.99
CA ARG A 11 -34.20 -1.59 1.70
C ARG A 11 -33.55 -2.33 0.54
N ALA A 12 -33.93 -1.94 -0.68
CA ALA A 12 -33.20 -2.31 -1.89
C ALA A 12 -31.76 -1.80 -1.75
N THR A 13 -30.83 -2.71 -1.51
CA THR A 13 -29.39 -2.42 -1.59
C THR A 13 -29.06 -2.21 -3.06
N LYS A 14 -28.98 -0.94 -3.47
CA LYS A 14 -28.43 -0.56 -4.77
C LYS A 14 -27.00 -1.09 -4.85
N LYS A 15 -26.80 -2.12 -5.66
CA LYS A 15 -25.48 -2.57 -6.10
C LYS A 15 -24.83 -1.38 -6.82
N ILE A 16 -23.74 -0.87 -6.26
CA ILE A 16 -22.86 0.05 -6.99
C ILE A 16 -22.09 -0.84 -7.98
N PRO A 17 -22.21 -0.63 -9.30
CA PRO A 17 -21.37 -1.35 -10.25
C PRO A 17 -19.96 -0.77 -10.14
N PHE A 18 -19.05 -1.51 -9.49
CA PHE A 18 -17.62 -1.26 -9.64
C PHE A 18 -17.27 -1.61 -11.09
N LEU A 19 -16.98 -0.58 -11.87
CA LEU A 19 -16.54 -0.69 -13.25
C LEU A 19 -15.21 -1.43 -13.26
N GLY A 20 -15.25 -2.70 -13.66
CA GLY A 20 -14.08 -3.54 -13.82
C GLY A 20 -13.24 -3.05 -15.01
N VAL A 21 -12.05 -2.53 -14.72
CA VAL A 21 -10.97 -2.46 -15.70
C VAL A 21 -9.97 -3.55 -15.34
N PHE A 22 -10.34 -4.80 -15.64
CA PHE A 22 -9.39 -5.90 -15.69
C PHE A 22 -8.63 -5.77 -17.02
N CYS A 23 -7.41 -5.23 -16.94
CA CYS A 23 -6.43 -5.39 -18.01
C CYS A 23 -6.08 -6.88 -18.09
N GLY A 24 -6.39 -7.50 -19.22
CA GLY A 24 -6.22 -8.92 -19.46
C GLY A 24 -4.76 -9.35 -19.43
N CYS A 25 -4.42 -10.20 -18.46
CA CYS A 25 -3.27 -11.11 -18.54
C CYS A 25 -3.81 -12.54 -18.69
N PRO A 26 -3.51 -13.26 -19.78
CA PRO A 26 -3.97 -14.63 -19.98
C PRO A 26 -3.02 -15.59 -19.26
N ALA A 27 -3.16 -15.75 -17.94
CA ALA A 27 -2.44 -16.81 -17.21
C ALA A 27 -3.00 -17.14 -15.82
N PHE A 28 -4.27 -16.83 -15.51
CA PHE A 28 -4.88 -17.27 -14.26
C PHE A 28 -5.96 -18.31 -14.56
N GLY A 29 -5.53 -19.57 -14.58
CA GLY A 29 -6.44 -20.70 -14.60
C GLY A 29 -7.44 -20.58 -13.44
N ARG A 30 -8.72 -20.70 -13.77
CA ARG A 30 -9.84 -20.70 -12.83
C ARG A 30 -9.67 -21.85 -11.84
N ALA A 31 -9.33 -21.56 -10.59
CA ALA A 31 -9.63 -22.46 -9.48
C ALA A 31 -11.00 -22.06 -8.93
N MET A 32 -12.02 -22.91 -9.15
CA MET A 32 -13.26 -22.84 -8.38
C MET A 32 -12.91 -23.14 -6.93
N VAL A 33 -13.01 -22.15 -6.04
CA VAL A 33 -12.98 -22.36 -4.60
C VAL A 33 -14.41 -22.33 -4.10
N SER A 34 -14.90 -23.49 -3.68
CA SER A 34 -16.15 -23.66 -2.96
C SER A 34 -16.17 -22.77 -1.73
N ARG A 35 -17.32 -22.15 -1.46
CA ARG A 35 -17.54 -21.27 -0.31
C ARG A 35 -17.66 -22.11 0.97
N GLU A 36 -16.57 -22.26 1.67
CA GLU A 36 -16.56 -22.55 3.11
C GLU A 36 -15.76 -21.45 3.82
N ILE A 37 -16.25 -21.04 4.99
CA ILE A 37 -15.63 -20.01 5.82
C ILE A 37 -14.34 -20.62 6.41
N PRO A 38 -13.13 -20.10 6.09
CA PRO A 38 -11.90 -20.76 6.50
C PRO A 38 -11.63 -20.58 7.99
N ASP A 39 -11.26 -21.68 8.64
CA ASP A 39 -10.65 -21.71 9.97
C ASP A 39 -9.32 -20.94 9.93
N ILE A 40 -9.14 -20.00 10.88
CA ILE A 40 -7.97 -19.10 10.97
C ILE A 40 -6.66 -19.89 11.10
N SER A 41 -6.71 -21.16 11.52
CA SER A 41 -5.55 -22.06 11.58
C SER A 41 -4.93 -22.40 10.21
N THR A 42 -5.62 -22.09 9.10
CA THR A 42 -5.23 -22.50 7.73
C THR A 42 -4.75 -21.36 6.82
N ILE A 43 -4.42 -20.17 7.36
CA ILE A 43 -3.82 -19.10 6.55
C ILE A 43 -2.43 -19.54 6.08
N GLN A 44 -2.37 -20.14 4.89
CA GLN A 44 -1.12 -20.46 4.23
C GLN A 44 -0.52 -19.16 3.65
N ILE A 45 0.45 -18.60 4.38
CA ILE A 45 1.28 -17.51 3.87
C ILE A 45 2.19 -18.11 2.78
N GLN A 46 1.74 -18.03 1.53
CA GLN A 46 2.55 -18.45 0.40
C GLN A 46 3.63 -17.40 0.13
N LYS A 47 4.88 -17.84 0.21
CA LYS A 47 6.02 -17.06 -0.28
C LYS A 47 5.92 -16.99 -1.80
N VAL A 48 5.42 -15.86 -2.31
CA VAL A 48 5.47 -15.58 -3.75
C VAL A 48 6.94 -15.45 -4.14
N ARG A 49 7.46 -16.45 -4.86
CA ARG A 49 8.80 -16.37 -5.44
C ARG A 49 8.76 -15.29 -6.50
N SER A 50 9.47 -14.19 -6.26
CA SER A 50 9.65 -13.20 -7.30
C SER A 50 10.56 -13.75 -8.38
N LEU A 51 10.12 -13.71 -9.64
CA LEU A 51 10.99 -13.97 -10.79
C LEU A 51 12.21 -13.03 -10.70
N HIS A 52 13.38 -13.52 -11.09
CA HIS A 52 14.62 -12.74 -11.07
C HIS A 52 14.39 -11.36 -11.73
N GLY A 53 14.50 -10.28 -10.96
CA GLY A 53 14.26 -8.91 -11.43
C GLY A 53 12.85 -8.34 -11.26
N LYS A 54 11.82 -9.15 -10.98
CA LYS A 54 10.49 -8.64 -10.57
C LYS A 54 10.49 -8.36 -9.05
N GLY A 55 9.67 -7.42 -8.59
CA GLY A 55 9.59 -7.05 -7.16
C GLY A 55 10.78 -6.26 -6.60
N LYS A 56 11.68 -5.76 -7.46
CA LYS A 56 12.73 -4.82 -7.05
C LYS A 56 12.23 -3.39 -7.23
N GLY A 57 12.17 -2.65 -6.13
CA GLY A 57 11.85 -1.21 -6.13
C GLY A 57 10.45 -0.86 -5.67
N ILE A 58 10.20 0.44 -5.65
CA ILE A 58 8.93 1.00 -5.15
C ILE A 58 7.77 0.73 -6.12
N PRO A 59 6.52 0.64 -5.61
CA PRO A 59 5.34 0.51 -6.46
C PRO A 59 5.26 1.62 -7.51
N GLN A 60 4.85 1.26 -8.73
CA GLN A 60 4.72 2.21 -9.84
C GLN A 60 3.77 3.37 -9.50
N SER A 61 2.67 3.11 -8.81
CA SER A 61 1.74 4.13 -8.34
C SER A 61 2.42 5.14 -7.40
N LEU A 62 3.19 4.65 -6.43
CA LEU A 62 3.92 5.49 -5.49
C LEU A 62 4.97 6.35 -6.19
N ARG A 63 5.68 5.77 -7.16
CA ARG A 63 6.65 6.50 -7.98
C ARG A 63 5.98 7.59 -8.83
N ALA A 64 4.82 7.31 -9.43
CA ALA A 64 4.06 8.29 -10.20
C ALA A 64 3.59 9.44 -9.30
N PHE A 65 3.05 9.10 -8.13
CA PHE A 65 2.60 10.06 -7.14
C PHE A 65 3.72 11.01 -6.71
N ALA A 66 4.90 10.46 -6.37
CA ALA A 66 6.06 11.25 -5.98
C ALA A 66 6.50 12.25 -7.06
N ARG A 67 6.46 11.85 -8.32
CA ARG A 67 6.82 12.73 -9.46
C ARG A 67 5.88 13.91 -9.61
N VAL A 68 4.58 13.66 -9.44
CA VAL A 68 3.56 14.71 -9.47
C VAL A 68 3.76 15.66 -8.29
N LEU A 69 4.02 15.12 -7.08
CA LEU A 69 4.29 15.94 -5.90
C LEU A 69 5.57 16.76 -5.98
N SER A 70 6.61 16.27 -6.66
CA SER A 70 7.88 16.99 -6.81
C SER A 70 7.86 18.11 -7.84
N ALA A 71 6.82 18.18 -8.68
CA ALA A 71 6.77 19.16 -9.76
C ALA A 71 6.57 20.58 -9.20
N LYS A 72 7.41 21.51 -9.63
CA LYS A 72 7.40 22.92 -9.18
C LYS A 72 6.72 23.86 -10.15
N SER A 73 6.46 23.39 -11.38
CA SER A 73 5.86 24.20 -12.44
C SER A 73 4.90 23.38 -13.31
N LEU A 74 4.04 24.09 -14.03
CA LEU A 74 3.14 23.47 -15.00
C LEU A 74 3.92 22.87 -16.18
N GLU A 75 5.04 23.49 -16.54
CA GLU A 75 5.93 23.08 -17.63
C GLU A 75 6.55 21.71 -17.34
N GLU A 76 7.00 21.48 -16.10
CA GLU A 76 7.52 20.17 -15.68
C GLU A 76 6.46 19.07 -15.76
N LEU A 77 5.22 19.38 -15.38
CA LEU A 77 4.08 18.45 -15.50
C LEU A 77 3.76 18.15 -16.97
N LYS A 78 3.74 19.16 -17.83
CA LYS A 78 3.55 18.99 -19.28
C LYS A 78 4.64 18.12 -19.88
N GLU A 79 5.90 18.34 -19.52
CA GLU A 79 7.03 17.53 -19.97
C GLU A 79 6.88 16.06 -19.57
N MET A 80 6.46 15.81 -18.31
CA MET A 80 6.18 14.45 -17.83
C MET A 80 5.04 13.77 -18.59
N CYS A 81 3.97 14.51 -18.92
CA CYS A 81 2.87 14.00 -19.74
C CYS A 81 3.32 13.68 -21.17
N SER A 82 4.12 14.55 -21.79
CA SER A 82 4.70 14.30 -23.12
C SER A 82 5.61 13.08 -23.10
N GLU A 83 6.51 12.97 -22.12
CA GLU A 83 7.40 11.81 -21.95
C GLU A 83 6.61 10.51 -21.75
N ALA A 84 5.54 10.55 -20.95
CA ALA A 84 4.66 9.38 -20.78
C ALA A 84 3.98 9.00 -22.10
N SER A 85 3.51 9.98 -22.87
CA SER A 85 2.82 9.78 -24.15
C SER A 85 3.72 9.19 -25.23
N GLU A 86 5.00 9.58 -25.25
CA GLU A 86 6.01 9.02 -26.16
C GLU A 86 6.41 7.57 -25.81
N ASN A 87 6.12 7.13 -24.58
CA ASN A 87 6.41 5.77 -24.13
C ASN A 87 5.17 4.86 -24.28
N ASP A 88 4.54 4.46 -23.17
CA ASP A 88 3.33 3.62 -23.14
C ASP A 88 2.15 4.28 -22.43
N GLY A 89 2.19 5.61 -22.30
CA GLY A 89 1.21 6.42 -21.56
C GLY A 89 1.35 6.34 -20.04
N ARG A 90 2.31 5.57 -19.50
CA ARG A 90 2.43 5.36 -18.05
C ARG A 90 3.58 6.15 -17.48
N LEU A 91 3.26 7.14 -16.64
CA LEU A 91 4.23 8.04 -16.04
C LEU A 91 5.40 7.28 -15.40
N ALA A 92 5.14 6.32 -14.52
CA ALA A 92 6.18 5.69 -13.69
C ALA A 92 6.74 4.34 -14.15
N ARG A 93 6.50 3.92 -15.41
CA ARG A 93 7.04 2.63 -15.88
C ARG A 93 8.56 2.69 -16.07
N ARG A 94 9.06 3.84 -16.51
CA ARG A 94 10.48 4.12 -16.75
C ARG A 94 10.94 5.29 -15.87
N PRO A 95 12.23 5.39 -15.51
CA PRO A 95 12.81 6.61 -14.94
C PRO A 95 12.53 7.81 -15.84
N LEU A 96 12.31 9.00 -15.25
CA LEU A 96 12.23 10.24 -16.01
C LEU A 96 13.53 10.49 -16.78
N ARG A 97 13.42 11.18 -17.92
CA ARG A 97 14.59 11.71 -18.67
C ARG A 97 15.48 12.58 -17.79
N SER A 98 14.85 13.44 -17.00
CA SER A 98 15.55 14.27 -16.02
C SER A 98 15.86 13.46 -14.77
N ARG A 99 17.11 13.01 -14.66
CA ARG A 99 17.60 12.26 -13.48
C ARG A 99 17.48 13.07 -12.18
N SER A 100 17.72 14.38 -12.23
CA SER A 100 17.59 15.24 -11.05
C SER A 100 16.15 15.28 -10.54
N ARG A 101 15.15 15.41 -11.42
CA ARG A 101 13.73 15.36 -11.04
C ARG A 101 13.32 13.99 -10.50
N GLU A 102 13.88 12.91 -11.05
CA GLU A 102 13.66 11.56 -10.50
C GLU A 102 14.21 11.42 -9.07
N ILE A 103 15.41 11.94 -8.81
CA ILE A 103 16.02 11.96 -7.48
C ILE A 103 15.19 12.82 -6.53
N GLU A 104 14.73 13.99 -6.96
CA GLU A 104 13.89 14.86 -6.14
C GLU A 104 12.58 14.18 -5.71
N ALA A 105 11.88 13.52 -6.64
CA ALA A 105 10.71 12.71 -6.33
C ALA A 105 11.01 11.63 -5.28
N HIS A 106 12.15 10.93 -5.42
CA HIS A 106 12.57 9.92 -4.45
C HIS A 106 12.97 10.51 -3.10
N CYS A 107 13.58 11.70 -3.05
CA CYS A 107 13.91 12.38 -1.81
C CYS A 107 12.66 12.74 -0.99
N ILE A 108 11.57 13.15 -1.65
CA ILE A 108 10.27 13.37 -1.01
C ILE A 108 9.79 12.06 -0.36
N LEU A 109 9.82 10.94 -1.09
CA LEU A 109 9.43 9.63 -0.53
C LEU A 109 10.31 9.21 0.65
N ILE A 110 11.63 9.41 0.57
CA ILE A 110 12.56 9.09 1.66
C ILE A 110 12.19 9.88 2.91
N SER A 111 11.88 11.17 2.78
CA SER A 111 11.48 12.02 3.90
C SER A 111 10.23 11.48 4.59
N HIS A 112 9.16 11.20 3.83
CA HIS A 112 7.93 10.64 4.36
C HIS A 112 8.11 9.27 5.01
N ILE A 113 8.89 8.38 4.38
CA ILE A 113 9.16 7.05 4.92
C ILE A 113 9.97 7.15 6.22
N LYS A 114 10.93 8.08 6.31
CA LYS A 114 11.70 8.31 7.55
C LYS A 114 10.81 8.80 8.69
N SER A 115 9.89 9.73 8.42
CA SER A 115 8.89 10.17 9.42
C SER A 115 8.04 8.98 9.89
N ALA A 116 7.50 8.21 8.95
CA ALA A 116 6.71 7.03 9.28
C ALA A 116 7.52 6.02 10.11
N ILE A 117 8.79 5.76 9.79
CA ILE A 117 9.66 4.89 10.59
C ILE A 117 9.75 5.38 12.05
N GLN A 118 9.89 6.69 12.27
CA GLN A 118 9.94 7.27 13.62
C GLN A 118 8.62 7.08 14.37
N GLU A 119 7.49 7.35 13.72
CA GLU A 119 6.14 7.16 14.27
C GLU A 119 5.89 5.70 14.68
N TYR A 120 6.33 4.75 13.86
CA TYR A 120 6.21 3.32 14.17
C TYR A 120 7.09 2.90 15.34
N ASN A 121 8.34 3.37 15.41
CA ASN A 121 9.20 3.09 16.57
C ASN A 121 8.55 3.62 17.86
N ALA A 122 8.07 4.87 17.86
CA ALA A 122 7.39 5.46 19.01
C ALA A 122 6.12 4.68 19.41
N SER A 123 5.35 4.19 18.42
CA SER A 123 4.16 3.39 18.67
C SER A 123 4.49 2.02 19.28
N ILE A 124 5.60 1.40 18.87
CA ILE A 124 6.09 0.14 19.46
C ILE A 124 6.55 0.38 20.90
N GLU A 125 7.34 1.42 21.15
CA GLU A 125 7.78 1.79 22.52
C GLU A 125 6.60 2.10 23.45
N LEU A 126 5.56 2.77 22.94
CA LEU A 126 4.33 3.03 23.70
C LEU A 126 3.55 1.75 23.99
N LEU A 127 3.54 0.79 23.07
CA LEU A 127 2.92 -0.52 23.29
C LEU A 127 3.66 -1.30 24.40
N GLU A 128 4.99 -1.27 24.40
CA GLU A 128 5.85 -1.95 25.38
C GLU A 128 5.81 -1.28 26.76
N SER A 129 5.81 0.04 26.84
CA SER A 129 5.76 0.76 28.12
C SER A 129 4.42 0.60 28.83
N ARG A 130 3.32 0.35 28.10
CA ARG A 130 2.03 -0.01 28.70
C ARG A 130 2.02 -1.40 29.35
N ASP A 131 2.99 -2.25 29.02
CA ASP A 131 3.12 -3.59 29.60
C ASP A 131 3.51 -3.54 31.08
N THR A 132 4.20 -2.49 31.53
CA THR A 132 4.66 -2.37 32.92
C THR A 132 3.64 -1.69 33.84
N LEU A 133 2.70 -0.91 33.28
CA LEU A 133 1.82 -0.03 34.05
C LEU A 133 0.36 -0.51 34.14
N SER A 134 -0.07 -1.44 33.28
CA SER A 134 -1.51 -1.73 33.11
C SER A 134 -1.93 -3.12 33.57
N ASN A 135 -2.69 -3.17 34.66
CA ASN A 135 -3.57 -4.30 35.02
C ASN A 135 -4.80 -4.42 34.09
N ALA A 136 -4.88 -3.66 32.99
CA ALA A 136 -6.05 -3.61 32.13
C ALA A 136 -5.94 -4.62 30.96
N THR A 137 -6.72 -5.70 31.04
CA THR A 137 -7.61 -6.34 30.03
C THR A 137 -7.31 -6.34 28.53
N LEU A 138 -6.17 -5.87 28.03
CA LEU A 138 -5.73 -6.12 26.66
C LEU A 138 -5.25 -7.57 26.59
N GLN A 139 -6.11 -8.43 26.03
CA GLN A 139 -5.82 -9.84 25.78
C GLN A 139 -4.38 -9.97 25.24
N PRO A 140 -3.47 -10.69 25.92
CA PRO A 140 -2.06 -10.80 25.54
C PRO A 140 -1.87 -11.14 24.05
N ARG A 141 -2.78 -11.94 23.49
CA ARG A 141 -2.83 -12.28 22.06
C ARG A 141 -2.98 -11.07 21.13
N ARG A 142 -3.93 -10.16 21.39
CA ARG A 142 -4.16 -8.98 20.53
C ARG A 142 -2.97 -8.02 20.55
N ARG A 143 -2.30 -7.93 21.71
CA ARG A 143 -1.11 -7.12 21.88
C ARG A 143 0.08 -7.68 21.12
N GLN A 144 0.31 -8.98 21.23
CA GLN A 144 1.33 -9.67 20.44
C GLN A 144 1.07 -9.49 18.94
N MET A 145 -0.18 -9.65 18.49
CA MET A 145 -0.57 -9.39 17.10
C MET A 145 -0.26 -7.95 16.66
N ALA A 146 -0.56 -6.95 17.50
CA ALA A 146 -0.24 -5.56 17.21
C ALA A 146 1.28 -5.32 17.11
N ARG A 147 2.07 -5.91 18.03
CA ARG A 147 3.53 -5.85 18.00
C ARG A 147 4.09 -6.45 16.71
N ASP A 148 3.61 -7.64 16.33
CA ASP A 148 4.07 -8.34 15.14
C ASP A 148 3.69 -7.58 13.86
N LEU A 149 2.48 -7.00 13.81
CA LEU A 149 2.03 -6.14 12.71
C LEU A 149 2.94 -4.91 12.55
N LEU A 150 3.10 -4.12 13.61
CA LEU A 150 3.93 -2.91 13.59
C LEU A 150 5.38 -3.22 13.24
N SER A 151 5.93 -4.32 13.78
CA SER A 151 7.29 -4.76 13.49
C SER A 151 7.46 -5.20 12.03
N GLY A 152 6.43 -5.84 11.46
CA GLY A 152 6.38 -6.24 10.06
C GLY A 152 6.36 -5.03 9.12
N GLU A 153 5.46 -4.08 9.36
CA GLU A 153 5.33 -2.86 8.57
C GLU A 153 6.60 -1.99 8.65
N LEU A 154 7.18 -1.83 9.84
CA LEU A 154 8.44 -1.14 10.04
C LEU A 154 9.58 -1.75 9.21
N ARG A 155 9.63 -3.09 9.10
CA ARG A 155 10.65 -3.78 8.29
C ARG A 155 10.50 -3.47 6.80
N VAL A 156 9.25 -3.42 6.31
CA VAL A 156 8.96 -3.04 4.93
C VAL A 156 9.38 -1.59 4.67
N LEU A 157 9.04 -0.65 5.57
CA LEU A 157 9.43 0.75 5.46
C LEU A 157 10.96 0.94 5.43
N LYS A 158 11.69 0.26 6.33
CA LYS A 158 13.16 0.28 6.35
C LYS A 158 13.76 -0.26 5.05
N SER A 159 13.20 -1.35 4.52
CA SER A 159 13.63 -1.92 3.24
C SER A 159 13.39 -0.95 2.07
N ALA A 160 12.22 -0.33 2.01
CA ALA A 160 11.89 0.66 0.97
C ALA A 160 12.81 1.90 1.07
N CYS A 161 13.05 2.41 2.28
CA CYS A 161 13.95 3.53 2.51
C CYS A 161 15.38 3.20 2.05
N SER A 162 15.90 2.02 2.39
CA SER A 162 17.23 1.60 1.96
C SER A 162 17.33 1.49 0.44
N TRP A 163 16.31 0.92 -0.21
CA TRP A 163 16.28 0.83 -1.67
C TRP A 163 16.30 2.22 -2.33
N LEU A 164 15.50 3.16 -1.83
CA LEU A 164 15.45 4.53 -2.35
C LEU A 164 16.77 5.28 -2.13
N THR A 165 17.37 5.17 -0.94
CA THR A 165 18.67 5.77 -0.65
C THR A 165 19.73 5.26 -1.61
N ASN A 166 19.81 3.94 -1.82
CA ASN A 166 20.76 3.35 -2.74
C ASN A 166 20.52 3.83 -4.18
N TYR A 167 19.26 3.95 -4.61
CA TYR A 167 18.93 4.48 -5.93
C TYR A 167 19.43 5.92 -6.11
N CYS A 168 19.29 6.77 -5.08
CA CYS A 168 19.69 8.18 -5.13
C CYS A 168 21.22 8.39 -4.98
N SER A 169 21.96 7.41 -4.47
CA SER A 169 23.42 7.48 -4.32
C SER A 169 24.19 7.00 -5.56
N CYS A 170 23.55 6.25 -6.45
CA CYS A 170 24.09 5.88 -7.75
C CYS A 170 23.94 7.02 -8.75
#